data_AF-A0A496QVK2-F1
#
_entry.id   AF-A0A496QVK2-F1
#
_cell.length_a   1.000
_cell.length_b   1.000
_cell.length_c   1.000
_cell.angle_alpha   90.00
_cell.angle_beta   90.00
_cell.angle_gamma   90.00
#
_symmetry.space_group_name_H-M   'P 1'
#
loop_
_entity.id
_entity.type
_entity.pdbx_description
1 polymer ?
#
loop_
_entity_poly.entity_id
_entity_poly.type
_entity_poly.pdbx_seq_one_letter_code
_entity_poly.pdbx_strand_id
1 'polypeptide(L)'
;MDFGSVKTLKRNLLIELAAIFARLLTRNGNRVGAILYGGGVEGVIPAQTGRTQVLFLIDTLLEKPKLNRSPPTDLSVLLKAGLRFLRRRSLVFIISDFIIRPGWDRPLSMLALRHEVIAIRLFDPLEKKLPDIGPVFMEDAETGERLFLDTHDRGFRK
;
A
#
# COMPACT_ATOMS: atom_id res chain seq x y z
N MET A 1 -16.91 15.98 -8.22
CA MET A 1 -16.67 14.82 -9.10
C MET A 1 -15.38 14.12 -8.65
N ASP A 2 -15.25 13.78 -7.36
CA ASP A 2 -13.91 13.58 -6.76
C ASP A 2 -13.74 12.29 -5.94
N PHE A 3 -14.73 11.39 -5.99
CA PHE A 3 -14.63 10.05 -5.41
C PHE A 3 -13.75 9.15 -6.28
N GLY A 4 -12.45 9.43 -6.29
CA GLY A 4 -11.44 8.72 -7.09
C GLY A 4 -10.10 9.44 -7.21
N SER A 5 -10.07 10.76 -7.00
CA SER A 5 -8.82 11.53 -7.02
C SER A 5 -7.90 11.12 -5.86
N VAL A 6 -8.47 10.90 -4.67
CA VAL A 6 -7.75 10.47 -3.46
C VAL A 6 -7.05 9.11 -3.64
N LYS A 7 -7.78 8.08 -4.10
CA LYS A 7 -7.19 6.76 -4.37
C LYS A 7 -6.11 6.85 -5.45
N THR A 8 -6.32 7.70 -6.45
CA THR A 8 -5.31 7.98 -7.48
C THR A 8 -4.07 8.67 -6.88
N LEU A 9 -4.23 9.58 -5.92
CA LEU A 9 -3.14 10.27 -5.24
C LEU A 9 -2.27 9.30 -4.42
N LYS A 10 -2.89 8.44 -3.60
CA LYS A 10 -2.16 7.43 -2.81
C LYS A 10 -1.40 6.46 -3.70
N ARG A 11 -2.00 6.04 -4.81
CA ARG A 11 -1.34 5.17 -5.79
C ARG A 11 -0.15 5.85 -6.45
N ASN A 12 -0.29 7.08 -6.90
CA ASN A 12 0.82 7.82 -7.51
C ASN A 12 1.97 7.98 -6.52
N LEU A 13 1.67 8.35 -5.27
CA LEU A 13 2.66 8.45 -4.20
C LEU A 13 3.37 7.12 -3.93
N LEU A 14 2.64 5.99 -3.94
CA LEU A 14 3.23 4.66 -3.82
C LEU A 14 4.23 4.39 -4.94
N ILE A 15 3.84 4.67 -6.19
CA ILE A 15 4.68 4.44 -7.37
C ILE A 15 5.93 5.31 -7.32
N GLU A 16 5.79 6.59 -6.97
CA GLU A 16 6.91 7.51 -6.81
C GLU A 16 7.87 7.06 -5.71
N LEU A 17 7.37 6.70 -4.53
CA LEU A 17 8.21 6.17 -3.44
C LEU A 17 8.93 4.89 -3.85
N ALA A 18 8.22 3.94 -4.49
CA ALA A 18 8.81 2.71 -4.97
C ALA A 18 9.91 2.98 -6.01
N ALA A 19 9.69 3.91 -6.93
CA ALA A 19 10.68 4.34 -7.92
C ALA A 19 11.92 4.96 -7.26
N ILE A 20 11.72 5.84 -6.29
CA ILE A 20 12.80 6.49 -5.54
C ILE A 20 13.63 5.44 -4.80
N PHE A 21 13.01 4.56 -4.02
CA PHE A 21 13.74 3.51 -3.30
C PHE A 21 14.44 2.56 -4.25
N ALA A 22 13.76 2.09 -5.30
CA ALA A 22 14.36 1.22 -6.30
C ALA A 22 15.59 1.88 -6.93
N ARG A 23 15.50 3.16 -7.29
CA ARG A 23 16.61 3.90 -7.89
C ARG A 23 17.77 4.12 -6.92
N LEU A 24 17.48 4.53 -5.69
CA LEU A 24 18.49 4.76 -4.66
C LEU A 24 19.25 3.47 -4.33
N LEU A 25 18.54 2.36 -4.16
CA LEU A 25 19.14 1.08 -3.78
C LEU A 25 19.93 0.45 -4.93
N THR A 26 19.37 0.46 -6.15
CA THR A 26 20.06 -0.11 -7.32
C THR A 26 21.29 0.68 -7.75
N ARG A 27 21.36 2.00 -7.49
CA ARG A 27 22.57 2.82 -7.74
C ARG A 27 23.81 2.27 -7.03
N ASN A 28 23.61 1.69 -5.85
CA ASN A 28 24.69 1.14 -5.03
C ASN A 28 24.91 -0.36 -5.28
N GLY A 29 24.42 -0.89 -6.42
CA GLY A 29 24.57 -2.30 -6.80
C GLY A 29 23.60 -3.27 -6.10
N ASN A 30 22.71 -2.78 -5.23
CA ASN A 30 21.75 -3.65 -4.54
C ASN A 30 20.71 -4.20 -5.52
N ARG A 31 20.24 -5.42 -5.22
CA ARG A 31 19.13 -6.03 -5.95
C ARG A 31 17.81 -5.59 -5.35
N VAL A 32 16.89 -5.16 -6.19
CA VAL A 32 15.54 -4.72 -5.80
C VAL A 32 14.52 -5.57 -6.51
N GLY A 33 13.53 -6.05 -5.76
CA GLY A 33 12.34 -6.76 -6.26
C GLY A 33 11.11 -6.27 -5.51
N ALA A 34 9.95 -6.85 -5.81
CA ALA A 34 8.69 -6.45 -5.19
C ALA A 34 7.71 -7.62 -5.11
N ILE A 35 6.81 -7.57 -4.13
CA ILE A 35 5.62 -8.43 -4.06
C ILE A 35 4.42 -7.49 -4.10
N LEU A 36 3.53 -7.71 -5.06
CA LEU A 36 2.40 -6.82 -5.33
C LEU A 36 1.10 -7.40 -4.77
N TYR A 37 0.25 -6.53 -4.24
CA TYR A 37 -1.03 -6.90 -3.64
C TYR A 37 -2.18 -6.02 -4.16
N GLY A 38 -3.31 -6.65 -4.47
CA GLY A 38 -4.58 -5.99 -4.82
C GLY A 38 -5.78 -6.91 -4.62
N GLY A 39 -5.89 -7.49 -3.42
CA GLY A 39 -6.90 -8.51 -3.06
C GLY A 39 -6.34 -9.94 -2.96
N GLY A 40 -5.03 -10.08 -3.10
CA GLY A 40 -4.24 -11.31 -3.05
C GLY A 40 -2.82 -11.01 -3.57
N VAL A 41 -1.94 -12.02 -3.61
CA VAL A 41 -0.64 -11.85 -4.28
C VAL A 41 -0.88 -11.81 -5.79
N GLU A 42 -0.73 -10.63 -6.38
CA GLU A 42 -0.96 -10.45 -7.83
C GLU A 42 0.30 -10.66 -8.67
N GLY A 43 1.47 -10.59 -8.06
CA GLY A 43 2.73 -10.68 -8.78
C GLY A 43 3.94 -10.59 -7.87
N VAL A 44 5.02 -11.22 -8.33
CA VAL A 44 6.32 -11.16 -7.67
C VAL A 44 7.33 -10.74 -8.72
N ILE A 45 7.97 -9.61 -8.48
CA ILE A 45 9.09 -9.12 -9.27
C ILE A 45 10.37 -9.65 -8.61
N PRO A 46 11.12 -10.56 -9.25
CA PRO A 46 12.35 -11.08 -8.70
C PRO A 46 13.38 -9.96 -8.52
N ALA A 47 14.23 -10.08 -7.51
CA ALA A 47 15.22 -9.07 -7.19
C ALA A 47 16.36 -9.05 -8.22
N GLN A 48 16.46 -7.97 -8.99
CA GLN A 48 17.54 -7.74 -9.96
C GLN A 48 18.17 -6.37 -9.73
N THR A 49 19.23 -6.04 -10.48
CA THR A 49 19.95 -4.77 -10.38
C THR A 49 19.81 -3.94 -11.65
N GLY A 50 20.28 -2.70 -11.60
CA GLY A 50 20.40 -1.83 -12.78
C GLY A 50 19.12 -1.06 -13.12
N ARG A 51 19.24 -0.25 -14.17
CA ARG A 51 18.18 0.69 -14.60
C ARG A 51 16.95 -0.03 -15.14
N THR A 52 17.12 -1.10 -15.90
CA THR A 52 16.02 -1.88 -16.49
C THR A 52 15.10 -2.43 -15.42
N GLN A 53 15.65 -2.90 -14.29
CA GLN A 53 14.85 -3.39 -13.18
C GLN A 53 13.95 -2.30 -12.58
N VAL A 54 14.48 -1.08 -12.44
CA VAL A 54 13.71 0.06 -11.92
C VAL A 54 12.55 0.39 -12.88
N LEU A 55 12.82 0.43 -14.18
CA LEU A 55 11.79 0.69 -15.19
C LEU A 55 10.73 -0.42 -15.20
N PHE A 56 11.14 -1.68 -15.17
CA PHE A 56 10.24 -2.82 -15.12
C PHE A 56 9.31 -2.77 -13.89
N LEU A 57 9.86 -2.40 -12.72
CA LEU A 57 9.08 -2.24 -11.51
C LEU A 57 8.04 -1.13 -11.63
N ILE A 58 8.42 0.04 -12.16
CA ILE A 58 7.51 1.18 -12.35
C ILE A 58 6.41 0.82 -13.34
N ASP A 59 6.78 0.23 -14.48
CA ASP A 59 5.86 -0.19 -15.53
C ASP A 59 4.83 -1.20 -15.00
N THR A 60 5.30 -2.23 -14.30
CA THR A 60 4.43 -3.23 -13.65
C THR A 60 3.44 -2.58 -12.67
N LEU A 61 3.86 -1.55 -11.94
CA LEU A 61 2.98 -0.83 -11.00
C LEU A 61 1.99 0.10 -11.74
N LEU A 62 2.36 0.67 -12.88
CA LEU A 62 1.49 1.50 -13.70
C LEU A 62 0.41 0.68 -14.40
N GLU A 63 0.74 -0.51 -14.88
CA GLU A 63 -0.19 -1.41 -15.58
C GLU A 63 -1.31 -1.98 -14.68
N LYS A 64 -1.17 -1.91 -13.34
CA LYS A 64 -2.21 -2.45 -12.45
C LYS A 64 -3.55 -1.76 -12.66
N PRO A 65 -4.68 -2.48 -12.74
CA PRO A 65 -5.99 -1.84 -12.88
C PRO A 65 -6.28 -0.94 -11.67
N LYS A 66 -7.00 0.16 -11.89
CA LYS A 66 -7.59 0.93 -10.77
C LYS A 66 -8.81 0.17 -10.27
N LEU A 67 -8.73 -0.41 -9.09
CA LEU A 67 -9.86 -1.09 -8.48
C LEU A 67 -10.84 -0.05 -7.92
N ASN A 68 -12.06 -0.03 -8.46
CA ASN A 68 -13.13 0.84 -7.96
C ASN A 68 -13.58 0.40 -6.55
N ARG A 69 -13.60 -0.91 -6.32
CA ARG A 69 -13.79 -1.57 -5.01
C ARG A 69 -12.69 -2.61 -4.84
N SER A 70 -12.07 -2.63 -3.68
CA SER A 70 -11.06 -3.62 -3.33
C SER A 70 -11.55 -4.40 -2.11
N PRO A 71 -11.38 -5.74 -2.07
CA PRO A 71 -11.62 -6.47 -0.85
C PRO A 71 -10.66 -5.99 0.24
N PRO A 72 -11.03 -6.10 1.54
CA PRO A 72 -10.15 -5.60 2.60
C PRO A 72 -8.81 -6.31 2.58
N THR A 73 -7.75 -5.56 2.87
CA THR A 73 -6.37 -6.00 2.71
C THR A 73 -5.99 -7.04 3.76
N ASP A 74 -5.62 -8.25 3.34
CA ASP A 74 -5.01 -9.26 4.20
C ASP A 74 -3.47 -9.20 4.05
N LEU A 75 -2.85 -8.41 4.92
CA LEU A 75 -1.39 -8.28 4.96
C LEU A 75 -0.69 -9.60 5.29
N SER A 76 -1.36 -10.54 5.98
CA SER A 76 -0.77 -11.84 6.34
C SER A 76 -0.36 -12.63 5.09
N VAL A 77 -1.13 -12.50 4.00
CA VAL A 77 -0.86 -13.15 2.72
C VAL A 77 0.44 -12.63 2.10
N LEU A 78 0.63 -11.31 2.09
CA LEU A 78 1.84 -10.68 1.56
C LEU A 78 3.07 -11.01 2.43
N LEU A 79 2.93 -11.01 3.76
CA LEU A 79 4.02 -11.36 4.67
C LEU A 79 4.43 -12.84 4.53
N LYS A 80 3.47 -13.77 4.39
CA LYS A 80 3.74 -15.20 4.11
C LYS A 80 4.43 -15.39 2.77
N ALA A 81 4.05 -14.63 1.74
CA ALA A 81 4.76 -14.63 0.48
C ALA A 81 6.21 -14.13 0.66
N GLY A 82 6.40 -13.05 1.42
CA GLY A 82 7.72 -12.54 1.80
C GLY A 82 8.61 -13.61 2.43
N LEU A 83 8.09 -14.33 3.44
CA LEU A 83 8.81 -15.44 4.09
C LEU A 83 9.26 -16.55 3.13
N ARG A 84 8.50 -16.80 2.05
CA ARG A 84 8.81 -17.83 1.04
C ARG A 84 9.82 -17.35 0.00
N PHE A 85 9.71 -16.09 -0.44
CA PHE A 85 10.51 -15.53 -1.54
C PHE A 85 11.82 -14.89 -1.06
N LEU A 86 11.85 -14.31 0.14
CA LEU A 86 13.03 -13.67 0.70
C LEU A 86 13.94 -14.72 1.37
N ARG A 87 14.80 -15.34 0.56
CA ARG A 87 15.71 -16.41 1.03
C ARG A 87 16.96 -15.89 1.76
N ARG A 88 17.29 -14.60 1.63
CA ARG A 88 18.47 -13.97 2.24
C ARG A 88 18.01 -12.79 3.09
N ARG A 89 18.81 -12.40 4.09
CA ARG A 89 18.56 -11.18 4.87
C ARG A 89 18.44 -9.99 3.92
N SER A 90 17.38 -9.22 4.10
CA SER A 90 16.97 -8.14 3.19
C SER A 90 16.42 -6.98 4.00
N LEU A 91 16.48 -5.79 3.41
CA LEU A 91 15.68 -4.65 3.83
C LEU A 91 14.33 -4.70 3.10
N VAL A 92 13.24 -4.71 3.85
CA VAL A 92 11.87 -4.88 3.35
C VAL A 92 11.07 -3.63 3.66
N PHE A 93 10.60 -2.95 2.61
CA PHE A 93 9.69 -1.82 2.73
C PHE A 93 8.25 -2.31 2.52
N ILE A 94 7.40 -2.10 3.53
CA ILE A 94 5.96 -2.34 3.42
C ILE A 94 5.30 -0.98 3.24
N ILE A 95 4.83 -0.70 2.02
CA ILE A 95 4.19 0.56 1.67
C ILE A 95 2.67 0.34 1.58
N SER A 96 1.90 0.93 2.49
CA SER A 96 0.45 0.74 2.58
C SER A 96 -0.18 1.89 3.37
N ASP A 97 -1.48 2.13 3.22
CA ASP A 97 -2.24 2.96 4.16
C ASP A 97 -2.56 2.23 5.48
N PHE A 98 -2.25 0.93 5.55
CA PHE A 98 -2.47 0.02 6.69
C PHE A 98 -3.94 -0.15 7.09
N ILE A 99 -4.86 0.02 6.13
CA ILE A 99 -6.26 -0.42 6.28
C ILE A 99 -6.29 -1.93 6.01
N ILE A 100 -6.05 -2.72 7.08
CA ILE A 100 -5.77 -4.16 6.98
C ILE A 100 -6.60 -4.98 7.99
N ARG A 101 -6.95 -6.21 7.60
CA ARG A 101 -7.59 -7.18 8.51
C ARG A 101 -6.59 -7.72 9.55
N PRO A 102 -7.04 -8.17 10.74
CA PRO A 102 -6.20 -8.82 11.74
C PRO A 102 -5.49 -10.08 11.24
N GLY A 103 -4.46 -10.55 11.99
CA GLY A 103 -3.73 -11.80 11.71
C GLY A 103 -2.37 -11.62 11.01
N TRP A 104 -1.88 -10.39 10.92
CA TRP A 104 -0.57 -10.05 10.34
C TRP A 104 0.58 -10.04 11.36
N ASP A 105 0.28 -9.99 12.66
CA ASP A 105 1.22 -9.86 13.77
C ASP A 105 2.28 -10.97 13.80
N ARG A 106 1.84 -12.24 13.81
CA ARG A 106 2.72 -13.40 13.80
C ARG A 106 3.58 -13.49 12.53
N PRO A 107 3.04 -13.42 11.29
CA PRO A 107 3.89 -13.45 10.10
C PRO A 107 4.82 -12.24 9.98
N LEU A 108 4.43 -11.06 10.46
CA LEU A 108 5.31 -9.89 10.52
C LEU A 108 6.48 -10.15 11.48
N SER A 109 6.20 -10.68 12.67
CA SER A 109 7.22 -11.02 13.65
C SER A 109 8.21 -12.03 13.08
N MET A 110 7.72 -13.08 12.42
CA MET A 110 8.58 -14.08 11.76
C MET A 110 9.45 -13.46 10.65
N LEU A 111 8.91 -12.50 9.90
CA LEU A 111 9.67 -11.79 8.86
C LEU A 111 10.76 -10.91 9.49
N ALA A 112 10.42 -10.17 10.54
CA ALA A 112 11.32 -9.27 11.26
C ALA A 112 12.48 -10.00 11.98
N LEU A 113 12.32 -11.29 12.32
CA LEU A 113 13.41 -12.10 12.88
C LEU A 113 14.59 -12.28 11.90
N ARG A 114 14.34 -12.19 10.58
CA ARG A 114 15.35 -12.45 9.54
C ARG A 114 15.66 -11.25 8.66
N HIS A 115 14.75 -10.28 8.59
CA HIS A 115 14.80 -9.14 7.69
C HIS A 115 14.62 -7.85 8.48
N GLU A 116 15.22 -6.77 8.02
CA GLU A 116 14.90 -5.45 8.53
C GLU A 116 13.64 -4.97 7.82
N VAL A 117 12.58 -4.70 8.60
CA VAL A 117 11.28 -4.36 8.04
C VAL A 117 10.95 -2.92 8.39
N ILE A 118 10.70 -2.11 7.36
CA ILE A 118 10.28 -0.71 7.50
C ILE A 118 8.85 -0.59 6.98
N ALA A 119 7.95 -0.18 7.86
CA ALA A 119 6.57 0.15 7.51
C ALA A 119 6.47 1.63 7.10
N ILE A 120 5.97 1.89 5.90
CA ILE A 120 5.75 3.23 5.36
C ILE A 120 4.25 3.41 5.17
N ARG A 121 3.66 4.23 6.05
CA ARG A 121 2.24 4.52 6.01
C ARG A 121 1.94 5.63 5.00
N LEU A 122 1.10 5.34 4.02
CA LEU A 122 0.53 6.34 3.13
C LEU A 122 -0.69 6.97 3.81
N PHE A 123 -0.62 8.27 4.05
CA PHE A 123 -1.67 9.03 4.73
C PHE A 123 -2.28 10.05 3.77
N ASP A 124 -3.60 10.22 3.82
CA ASP A 124 -4.28 11.31 3.11
C ASP A 124 -4.52 12.50 4.07
N PRO A 125 -4.06 13.71 3.75
CA PRO A 125 -4.40 14.93 4.50
C PRO A 125 -5.88 15.11 4.85
N LEU A 126 -6.81 14.64 4.02
CA LEU A 126 -8.26 14.69 4.27
C LEU A 126 -8.70 13.76 5.41
N GLU A 127 -7.93 12.71 5.76
CA GLU A 127 -8.18 11.88 6.94
C GLU A 127 -7.95 12.66 8.25
N LYS A 128 -7.29 13.82 8.21
CA LYS A 128 -6.98 14.66 9.39
C LYS A 128 -8.03 15.73 9.69
N LYS A 129 -8.86 16.08 8.72
CA LYS A 129 -9.97 17.03 8.85
C LYS A 129 -11.03 16.60 7.85
N LEU A 130 -12.14 16.02 8.30
CA LEU A 130 -13.36 16.09 7.51
C LEU A 130 -13.65 17.58 7.27
N PRO A 131 -13.61 18.08 6.03
CA PRO A 131 -14.05 19.44 5.78
C PRO A 131 -15.54 19.53 6.13
N ASP A 132 -15.97 20.65 6.69
CA ASP A 132 -17.37 20.90 7.06
C ASP A 132 -18.17 21.17 5.77
N ILE A 133 -18.58 20.08 5.09
CA ILE A 133 -19.25 20.11 3.78
C ILE A 133 -20.76 19.85 3.89
N GLY A 134 -21.33 19.93 5.10
CA GLY A 134 -22.75 19.67 5.36
C GLY A 134 -23.08 18.17 5.34
N PRO A 135 -24.35 17.76 5.16
CA PRO A 135 -24.73 16.36 5.11
C PRO A 135 -24.15 15.69 3.86
N VAL A 136 -23.35 14.64 4.07
CA VAL A 136 -22.71 13.87 2.97
C VAL A 136 -23.11 12.42 3.09
N PHE A 137 -23.42 11.81 1.95
CA PHE A 137 -23.47 10.36 1.83
C PHE A 137 -22.03 9.86 1.70
N MET A 138 -21.50 9.22 2.74
CA MET A 138 -20.24 8.50 2.66
C MET A 138 -20.55 7.05 2.30
N GLU A 139 -20.04 6.60 1.15
CA GLU A 139 -20.06 5.18 0.79
C GLU A 139 -18.76 4.55 1.31
N ASP A 140 -18.91 3.55 2.17
CA ASP A 140 -17.80 2.71 2.59
C ASP A 140 -17.19 2.06 1.35
N ALA A 141 -15.90 2.32 1.11
CA ALA A 141 -15.21 1.89 -0.09
C ALA A 141 -14.94 0.37 -0.14
N GLU A 142 -15.13 -0.33 0.97
CA GLU A 142 -14.92 -1.77 1.15
C GLU A 142 -16.25 -2.55 1.14
N THR A 143 -17.31 -2.02 1.74
CA THR A 143 -18.61 -2.70 1.88
C THR A 143 -19.67 -2.20 0.91
N GLY A 144 -19.54 -0.96 0.41
CA GLY A 144 -20.54 -0.29 -0.42
C GLY A 144 -21.75 0.22 0.37
N GLU A 145 -21.71 0.18 1.71
CA GLU A 145 -22.75 0.75 2.56
C GLU A 145 -22.71 2.27 2.53
N ARG A 146 -23.89 2.89 2.40
CA ARG A 146 -24.04 4.35 2.40
C ARG A 146 -24.43 4.82 3.79
N LEU A 147 -23.51 5.46 4.48
CA LEU A 147 -23.77 6.16 5.73
C LEU A 147 -24.13 7.62 5.43
N PHE A 148 -25.27 8.04 5.95
CA PHE A 148 -25.63 9.46 6.01
C PHE A 148 -24.90 10.08 7.19
N LEU A 149 -23.91 10.93 6.91
CA LEU A 149 -23.13 11.60 7.94
C LEU A 149 -23.43 13.09 7.90
N ASP A 150 -24.01 13.59 9.00
CA ASP A 150 -24.16 15.01 9.24
C ASP A 150 -22.86 15.55 9.85
N THR A 151 -22.08 16.28 9.05
CA THR A 151 -20.78 16.82 9.48
C THR A 151 -20.88 18.00 10.46
N HIS A 152 -22.11 18.43 10.82
CA HIS A 152 -22.35 19.42 11.87
C HIS A 152 -22.27 18.88 13.30
N ASP A 153 -22.23 17.55 13.49
CA ASP A 153 -22.20 16.99 14.83
C ASP A 153 -20.78 17.07 15.44
N ARG A 154 -20.66 17.76 16.58
CA ARG A 154 -19.40 17.99 17.30
C ARG A 154 -18.72 16.69 17.78
N GLY A 155 -19.43 15.56 17.75
CA GLY A 155 -18.91 14.24 18.10
C GLY A 155 -17.85 13.67 17.14
N PHE A 156 -17.80 14.13 15.88
CA PHE A 156 -16.88 13.59 14.86
C PHE A 156 -15.56 14.38 14.72
N ARG A 157 -15.29 15.35 15.60
CA ARG A 157 -14.08 16.19 15.58
C ARG A 157 -12.98 15.76 16.58
N LYS A 158 -12.84 14.47 16.88
CA LYS A 158 -11.68 13.94 17.64
C LYS A 158 -10.88 12.93 16.84
#